data_AF-A0A2M9L999-F1
#
_entry.id   AF-A0A2M9L999-F1
#
_cell.length_a   1.000
_cell.length_b   1.000
_cell.length_c   1.000
_cell.angle_alpha   90.00
_cell.angle_beta   90.00
_cell.angle_gamma   90.00
#
_symmetry.space_group_name_H-M   'P 1'
#
loop_
_entity.id
_entity.type
_entity.pdbx_description
1 polymer ?
#
loop_
_entity_poly.entity_id
_entity_poly.type
_entity_poly.pdbx_seq_one_letter_code
_entity_poly.pdbx_strand_id
1 'polypeptide(L)'
;MRKRGRAMAAAVLAATVALGVAGAPGAVAVAPAPVGKPATAALPAPTGPYAVGTTSVHLVDPGREDPWKAGRPRELMISLWYPTGRPALGDERARYMTPDAGAHFGSAGSVTRMNQGFEPDRTDWSGVRTHARVDAPALPGRARPVVLYSAGLGDPRTWGTGLVADLASRGYVVVTVDHTWEASEVSLPDGELATSVFPELAKDPNLDVGALLRKMIGTRVDDTRFVLDQLARLKSSRTLPPGVGAALDLGRIGMVGHSGGGSTALQAMHDDPRIAAAVNMDGQLHFPGPDGRTGVHLTDVAEKGLDRPFLLLGTRNDDSGPYRQQPGWDALWHRSTGWHADFTLDGSRHGSYTDAESLLPQLADQGAISADALRGDIGAVRPDRAVLATRTYVASFFDRWLRGHDDHLLDGPSASFPEMVHEP
;
A
#
# COMPACT_ATOMS: atom_id res chain seq x y z
N MET A 1 23.26 26.53 -1.49
CA MET A 1 22.37 26.77 -0.32
C MET A 1 20.99 26.22 -0.63
N ARG A 2 20.79 24.89 -0.59
CA ARG A 2 20.24 24.13 0.56
C ARG A 2 18.97 24.72 1.17
N LYS A 3 17.82 24.54 0.51
CA LYS A 3 16.47 24.54 1.12
C LYS A 3 15.54 23.78 0.17
N ARG A 4 15.33 22.47 0.39
CA ARG A 4 14.15 21.68 -0.09
C ARG A 4 14.14 20.17 0.23
N GLY A 5 15.10 19.63 0.99
CA GLY A 5 14.94 18.29 1.60
C GLY A 5 13.95 18.33 2.77
N ARG A 6 12.65 18.47 2.47
CA ARG A 6 11.60 18.81 3.46
C ARG A 6 10.25 18.10 3.26
N ALA A 7 10.14 17.03 2.47
CA ALA A 7 8.82 16.46 2.14
C ALA A 7 8.47 15.11 2.80
N MET A 8 9.42 14.28 3.25
CA MET A 8 9.07 12.98 3.87
C MET A 8 9.23 12.84 5.39
N ALA A 9 9.51 13.93 6.13
CA ALA A 9 9.58 13.86 7.61
C ALA A 9 8.77 14.94 8.36
N ALA A 10 7.91 15.72 7.70
CA ALA A 10 7.11 16.73 8.40
C ALA A 10 5.84 17.12 7.64
N ALA A 11 4.79 16.29 7.73
CA ALA A 11 3.42 16.76 7.57
C ALA A 11 2.81 17.05 8.95
N VAL A 12 3.41 17.99 9.71
CA VAL A 12 2.86 18.49 10.99
C VAL A 12 3.09 20.00 11.15
N LEU A 13 1.97 20.71 11.29
CA LEU A 13 1.71 22.06 11.81
C LEU A 13 2.30 23.31 11.13
N ALA A 14 1.40 24.16 10.63
CA ALA A 14 1.21 25.47 11.25
C ALA A 14 -0.17 26.07 10.92
N ALA A 15 -1.07 26.09 11.90
CA ALA A 15 -2.16 27.06 11.97
C ALA A 15 -2.36 27.44 13.45
N THR A 16 -1.67 28.49 13.88
CA THR A 16 -1.95 29.18 15.15
C THR A 16 -2.74 30.45 14.88
N VAL A 17 -3.84 30.56 15.63
CA VAL A 17 -4.75 31.72 15.73
C VAL A 17 -4.03 32.92 16.35
N ALA A 18 -4.27 34.12 15.82
CA ALA A 18 -4.15 35.36 16.57
C ALA A 18 -5.35 36.27 16.26
N LEU A 19 -6.04 36.69 17.32
CA LEU A 19 -7.17 37.61 17.32
C LEU A 19 -6.74 39.07 17.05
N GLY A 20 -7.61 39.78 16.32
CA GLY A 20 -7.91 41.22 16.52
C GLY A 20 -7.40 42.17 15.44
N VAL A 21 -8.31 42.80 14.68
CA VAL A 21 -8.74 44.22 14.81
C VAL A 21 -9.89 44.54 13.82
N ALA A 22 -10.96 45.13 14.37
CA ALA A 22 -11.97 46.05 13.81
C ALA A 22 -12.56 45.89 12.37
N GLY A 23 -13.85 45.56 12.34
CA GLY A 23 -14.92 46.38 11.74
C GLY A 23 -14.88 46.74 10.25
N ALA A 24 -15.63 45.99 9.43
CA ALA A 24 -16.30 46.53 8.24
C ALA A 24 -17.66 45.83 8.05
N PRO A 25 -18.78 46.55 7.85
CA PRO A 25 -20.08 45.95 7.63
C PRO A 25 -20.26 45.56 6.15
N GLY A 26 -20.70 44.35 5.88
CA GLY A 26 -21.19 43.94 4.55
C GLY A 26 -20.47 42.76 3.89
N ALA A 27 -20.25 41.65 4.60
CA ALA A 27 -20.03 40.37 3.92
C ALA A 27 -21.38 39.72 3.68
N VAL A 28 -21.84 39.73 2.43
CA VAL A 28 -22.98 38.90 2.00
C VAL A 28 -22.58 37.46 2.27
N ALA A 29 -23.32 36.78 3.15
CA ALA A 29 -23.14 35.35 3.39
C ALA A 29 -23.38 34.62 2.06
N VAL A 30 -22.30 34.24 1.39
CA VAL A 30 -22.38 33.30 0.27
C VAL A 30 -22.82 31.98 0.90
N ALA A 31 -24.07 31.61 0.67
CA ALA A 31 -24.57 30.30 1.05
C ALA A 31 -23.60 29.23 0.49
N PRO A 32 -23.19 28.22 1.27
CA PRO A 32 -22.39 27.14 0.74
C PRO A 32 -23.11 26.57 -0.47
N ALA A 33 -22.40 26.50 -1.61
CA ALA A 33 -22.93 25.91 -2.81
C ALA A 33 -23.48 24.52 -2.47
N PRO A 34 -24.65 24.11 -3.02
CA PRO A 34 -25.19 22.79 -2.76
C PRO A 34 -24.09 21.75 -3.02
N VAL A 35 -23.85 20.87 -2.05
CA VAL A 35 -22.89 19.77 -2.19
C VAL A 35 -23.37 18.97 -3.39
N GLY A 36 -22.67 19.14 -4.51
CA GLY A 36 -22.94 18.39 -5.73
C GLY A 36 -22.88 16.90 -5.45
N LYS A 37 -23.47 16.09 -6.35
CA LYS A 37 -23.39 14.64 -6.27
C LYS A 37 -21.93 14.21 -5.99
N PRO A 38 -21.67 13.31 -5.01
CA PRO A 38 -20.32 12.84 -4.73
C PRO A 38 -19.64 12.31 -5.99
N ALA A 39 -18.35 12.63 -6.15
CA ALA A 39 -17.53 12.13 -7.24
C ALA A 39 -17.39 10.61 -7.15
N THR A 40 -17.22 9.98 -8.31
CA THR A 40 -17.11 8.52 -8.43
C THR A 40 -15.89 8.14 -9.25
N ALA A 41 -15.29 6.99 -8.98
CA ALA A 41 -14.16 6.47 -9.73
C ALA A 41 -14.26 4.95 -9.88
N ALA A 42 -13.56 4.40 -10.87
CA ALA A 42 -13.50 2.97 -11.14
C ALA A 42 -12.07 2.47 -11.28
N LEU A 43 -11.79 1.29 -10.73
CA LEU A 43 -10.49 0.62 -10.90
C LEU A 43 -10.35 0.09 -12.33
N PRO A 44 -9.13 0.09 -12.91
CA PRO A 44 -8.86 -0.53 -14.20
C PRO A 44 -8.97 -2.05 -14.09
N ALA A 45 -9.45 -2.68 -15.17
CA ALA A 45 -9.59 -4.13 -15.24
C ALA A 45 -8.23 -4.84 -15.02
N PRO A 46 -8.20 -5.99 -14.31
CA PRO A 46 -7.06 -6.90 -14.31
C PRO A 46 -6.74 -7.37 -15.74
N THR A 47 -5.46 -7.65 -15.98
CA THR A 47 -4.93 -7.99 -17.31
C THR A 47 -4.65 -9.48 -17.50
N GLY A 48 -4.70 -10.27 -16.41
CA GLY A 48 -4.50 -11.71 -16.46
C GLY A 48 -5.73 -12.49 -16.97
N PRO A 49 -5.54 -13.78 -17.31
CA PRO A 49 -6.58 -14.59 -17.94
C PRO A 49 -7.68 -15.09 -17.00
N TYR A 50 -7.48 -14.99 -15.68
CA TYR A 50 -8.44 -15.52 -14.70
C TYR A 50 -9.35 -14.45 -14.15
N ALA A 51 -10.63 -14.78 -13.96
CA ALA A 51 -11.50 -14.01 -13.09
C ALA A 51 -10.98 -14.05 -11.64
N VAL A 52 -11.33 -13.05 -10.84
CA VAL A 52 -10.81 -12.89 -9.48
C VAL A 52 -11.92 -13.13 -8.45
N GLY A 53 -11.63 -13.92 -7.43
CA GLY A 53 -12.42 -14.06 -6.21
C GLY A 53 -11.72 -13.36 -5.05
N THR A 54 -12.48 -12.96 -4.03
CA THR A 54 -11.93 -12.41 -2.79
C THR A 54 -12.74 -12.87 -1.58
N THR A 55 -12.07 -13.09 -0.44
CA THR A 55 -12.66 -13.37 0.87
C THR A 55 -11.85 -12.65 1.95
N SER A 56 -12.52 -12.14 2.98
CA SER A 56 -11.85 -11.53 4.13
C SER A 56 -11.79 -12.48 5.33
N VAL A 57 -10.73 -12.40 6.11
CA VAL A 57 -10.53 -13.22 7.31
C VAL A 57 -10.07 -12.32 8.45
N HIS A 58 -10.75 -12.46 9.60
CA HIS A 58 -10.32 -11.85 10.85
C HIS A 58 -9.38 -12.78 11.60
N LEU A 59 -8.20 -12.28 11.96
CA LEU A 59 -7.19 -13.01 12.70
C LEU A 59 -6.93 -12.32 14.03
N VAL A 60 -6.89 -13.09 15.11
CA VAL A 60 -6.58 -12.60 16.46
C VAL A 60 -5.33 -13.32 16.94
N ASP A 61 -4.31 -12.56 17.34
CA ASP A 61 -3.07 -13.03 17.94
C ASP A 61 -3.17 -12.89 19.48
N PRO A 62 -3.67 -13.91 20.21
CA PRO A 62 -3.84 -13.80 21.65
C PRO A 62 -2.52 -13.79 22.42
N GLY A 63 -1.41 -14.14 21.76
CA GLY A 63 -0.07 -14.17 22.36
C GLY A 63 0.61 -12.81 22.38
N ARG A 64 0.05 -11.82 21.70
CA ARG A 64 0.64 -10.49 21.54
C ARG A 64 -0.37 -9.41 21.90
N GLU A 65 0.03 -8.53 22.81
CA GLU A 65 -0.73 -7.32 23.10
C GLU A 65 -0.64 -6.36 21.90
N ASP A 66 -1.72 -5.62 21.63
CA ASP A 66 -1.73 -4.65 20.55
C ASP A 66 -0.75 -3.50 20.86
N PRO A 67 0.21 -3.22 19.96
CA PRO A 67 1.25 -2.22 20.22
C PRO A 67 0.74 -0.78 20.22
N TRP A 68 -0.45 -0.52 19.67
CA TRP A 68 -1.06 0.81 19.58
C TRP A 68 -2.19 1.00 20.59
N LYS A 69 -2.81 -0.10 21.04
CA LYS A 69 -3.95 -0.08 21.96
C LYS A 69 -3.77 -1.09 23.11
N ALA A 70 -3.16 -0.62 24.20
CA ALA A 70 -2.90 -1.41 25.40
C ALA A 70 -4.18 -2.10 25.96
N GLY A 71 -3.99 -3.29 26.53
CA GLY A 71 -5.06 -4.11 27.12
C GLY A 71 -5.89 -4.91 26.13
N ARG A 72 -5.55 -4.91 24.83
CA ARG A 72 -6.21 -5.71 23.79
C ARG A 72 -5.23 -6.70 23.16
N PRO A 73 -5.70 -7.88 22.71
CA PRO A 73 -4.89 -8.72 21.82
C PRO A 73 -4.70 -8.01 20.48
N ARG A 74 -3.64 -8.35 19.77
CA ARG A 74 -3.42 -7.85 18.41
C ARG A 74 -4.35 -8.54 17.43
N GLU A 75 -5.15 -7.75 16.74
CA GLU A 75 -6.14 -8.22 15.75
C GLU A 75 -5.75 -7.70 14.36
N LEU A 76 -5.97 -8.50 13.32
CA LEU A 76 -5.68 -8.15 11.93
C LEU A 76 -6.83 -8.58 11.03
N MET A 77 -7.19 -7.73 10.08
CA MET A 77 -8.07 -8.09 9.00
C MET A 77 -7.26 -8.31 7.72
N ILE A 78 -7.34 -9.51 7.16
CA ILE A 78 -6.70 -9.84 5.88
C ILE A 78 -7.74 -10.08 4.79
N SER A 79 -7.35 -9.91 3.53
CA SER A 79 -8.14 -10.38 2.38
C SER A 79 -7.31 -11.30 1.51
N LEU A 80 -7.88 -12.47 1.14
CA LEU A 80 -7.30 -13.37 0.16
C LEU A 80 -7.95 -13.10 -1.20
N TRP A 81 -7.13 -12.80 -2.19
CA TRP A 81 -7.51 -12.61 -3.59
C TRP A 81 -6.95 -13.75 -4.43
N TYR A 82 -7.78 -14.38 -5.24
CA TYR A 82 -7.40 -15.65 -5.90
C TYR A 82 -8.12 -15.82 -7.24
N PRO A 83 -7.55 -16.61 -8.19
CA PRO A 83 -8.25 -17.04 -9.39
C PRO A 83 -9.54 -17.76 -9.07
N THR A 84 -10.60 -17.43 -9.78
CA THR A 84 -11.87 -18.16 -9.80
C THR A 84 -12.30 -18.43 -11.23
N GLY A 85 -13.12 -19.47 -11.42
CA GLY A 85 -13.81 -19.72 -12.69
C GLY A 85 -15.09 -18.89 -12.87
N ARG A 86 -15.48 -18.11 -11.85
CA ARG A 86 -16.75 -17.35 -11.85
C ARG A 86 -16.48 -15.84 -11.97
N PRO A 87 -16.68 -15.21 -13.16
CA PRO A 87 -16.55 -13.77 -13.28
C PRO A 87 -17.61 -13.04 -12.42
N ALA A 88 -17.28 -11.82 -12.00
CA ALA A 88 -18.23 -10.89 -11.37
C ALA A 88 -18.73 -9.88 -12.39
N LEU A 89 -20.05 -9.67 -12.46
CA LEU A 89 -20.68 -8.66 -13.31
C LEU A 89 -21.64 -7.79 -12.49
N GLY A 90 -21.75 -6.51 -12.85
CA GLY A 90 -22.66 -5.56 -12.19
C GLY A 90 -22.47 -5.51 -10.67
N ASP A 91 -23.57 -5.72 -9.94
CA ASP A 91 -23.62 -5.62 -8.48
C ASP A 91 -22.98 -6.81 -7.74
N GLU A 92 -22.59 -7.89 -8.44
CA GLU A 92 -21.85 -9.01 -7.82
C GLU A 92 -20.39 -8.65 -7.48
N ARG A 93 -19.90 -7.53 -8.01
CA ARG A 93 -18.52 -7.06 -7.79
C ARG A 93 -18.34 -6.67 -6.34
N ALA A 94 -17.26 -7.18 -5.72
CA ALA A 94 -16.88 -6.82 -4.37
C ALA A 94 -16.67 -5.30 -4.25
N ARG A 95 -17.12 -4.73 -3.14
CA ARG A 95 -16.88 -3.32 -2.82
C ARG A 95 -15.38 -3.10 -2.60
N TYR A 96 -14.89 -1.92 -2.99
CA TYR A 96 -13.52 -1.52 -2.72
C TYR A 96 -13.28 -1.34 -1.22
N MET A 97 -14.23 -0.69 -0.55
CA MET A 97 -14.27 -0.50 0.90
C MET A 97 -15.67 -0.84 1.41
N THR A 98 -15.78 -1.24 2.68
CA THR A 98 -17.07 -1.31 3.38
C THR A 98 -17.65 0.11 3.52
N PRO A 99 -18.98 0.27 3.72
CA PRO A 99 -19.59 1.59 3.80
C PRO A 99 -19.02 2.51 4.90
N ASP A 100 -18.78 1.95 6.09
CA ASP A 100 -18.17 2.64 7.23
C ASP A 100 -16.71 3.02 6.95
N ALA A 101 -15.92 2.09 6.39
CA ALA A 101 -14.53 2.38 6.04
C ALA A 101 -14.44 3.44 4.94
N GLY A 102 -15.25 3.35 3.88
CA GLY A 102 -15.27 4.34 2.80
C GLY A 102 -15.72 5.73 3.26
N ALA A 103 -16.66 5.81 4.20
CA ALA A 103 -17.07 7.06 4.81
C ALA A 103 -15.92 7.67 5.64
N HIS A 104 -15.24 6.88 6.46
CA HIS A 104 -14.09 7.38 7.24
C HIS A 104 -12.94 7.79 6.33
N PHE A 105 -12.58 6.95 5.35
CA PHE A 105 -11.52 7.22 4.37
C PHE A 105 -11.71 8.60 3.72
N GLY A 106 -12.92 8.92 3.28
CA GLY A 106 -13.26 10.21 2.66
C GLY A 106 -13.38 11.39 3.62
N SER A 107 -13.31 11.18 4.94
CA SER A 107 -13.59 12.21 5.94
C SER A 107 -12.38 13.11 6.24
N ALA A 108 -12.62 14.21 6.97
CA ALA A 108 -11.57 15.10 7.45
C ALA A 108 -10.60 14.44 8.46
N GLY A 109 -11.01 13.35 9.10
CA GLY A 109 -10.23 12.67 10.15
C GLY A 109 -9.33 11.54 9.64
N SER A 110 -9.40 11.17 8.36
CA SER A 110 -8.60 10.05 7.84
C SER A 110 -7.13 10.41 7.68
N VAL A 111 -6.26 9.43 7.93
CA VAL A 111 -4.83 9.56 7.63
C VAL A 111 -4.62 9.64 6.12
N THR A 112 -5.40 8.90 5.34
CA THR A 112 -5.23 8.90 3.87
C THR A 112 -5.52 10.26 3.24
N ARG A 113 -6.41 11.07 3.83
CA ARG A 113 -6.58 12.48 3.42
C ARG A 113 -5.28 13.26 3.57
N MET A 114 -4.57 13.07 4.68
CA MET A 114 -3.30 13.74 4.94
C MET A 114 -2.23 13.30 3.94
N ASN A 115 -2.28 12.03 3.53
CA ASN A 115 -1.38 11.46 2.51
C ASN A 115 -1.70 12.02 1.10
N GLN A 116 -2.98 11.99 0.68
CA GLN A 116 -3.36 12.15 -0.74
C GLN A 116 -4.03 13.50 -1.09
N GLY A 117 -4.37 14.33 -0.10
CA GLY A 117 -4.85 15.70 -0.33
C GLY A 117 -6.22 15.84 -1.02
N PHE A 118 -7.08 14.82 -1.00
CA PHE A 118 -8.44 14.93 -1.53
C PHE A 118 -9.35 15.79 -0.64
N GLU A 119 -10.38 16.40 -1.21
CA GLU A 119 -11.37 17.18 -0.46
C GLU A 119 -12.32 16.26 0.35
N PRO A 120 -12.66 16.59 1.60
CA PRO A 120 -13.38 15.68 2.46
C PRO A 120 -14.85 15.62 2.05
N ASP A 121 -15.45 14.43 2.17
CA ASP A 121 -16.87 14.18 1.89
C ASP A 121 -17.30 14.50 0.44
N ARG A 122 -16.34 14.55 -0.49
CA ARG A 122 -16.57 14.86 -1.92
C ARG A 122 -16.62 13.62 -2.82
N THR A 123 -16.27 12.44 -2.31
CA THR A 123 -16.14 11.20 -3.09
C THR A 123 -16.95 10.07 -2.46
N ASP A 124 -17.67 9.31 -3.27
CA ASP A 124 -18.34 8.07 -2.84
C ASP A 124 -17.38 6.87 -2.93
N TRP A 125 -16.51 6.74 -1.93
CA TRP A 125 -15.59 5.59 -1.82
C TRP A 125 -16.31 4.25 -1.63
N SER A 126 -17.48 4.27 -0.98
CA SER A 126 -18.31 3.07 -0.75
C SER A 126 -18.98 2.54 -2.04
N GLY A 127 -19.14 3.42 -3.02
CA GLY A 127 -19.66 3.15 -4.36
C GLY A 127 -18.63 2.50 -5.29
N VAL A 128 -17.33 2.64 -5.02
CA VAL A 128 -16.28 2.03 -5.83
C VAL A 128 -16.39 0.50 -5.77
N ARG A 129 -16.27 -0.13 -6.94
CA ARG A 129 -16.34 -1.58 -7.12
C ARG A 129 -15.01 -2.10 -7.66
N THR A 130 -14.65 -3.27 -7.18
CA THR A 130 -13.48 -4.02 -7.66
C THR A 130 -13.88 -4.90 -8.84
N HIS A 131 -12.93 -5.67 -9.36
CA HIS A 131 -13.19 -6.68 -10.40
C HIS A 131 -13.31 -8.11 -9.83
N ALA A 132 -13.40 -8.25 -8.50
CA ALA A 132 -13.49 -9.55 -7.84
C ALA A 132 -14.91 -9.91 -7.43
N ARG A 133 -15.18 -11.22 -7.34
CA ARG A 133 -16.40 -11.78 -6.76
C ARG A 133 -16.17 -12.16 -5.30
N VAL A 134 -17.04 -11.71 -4.40
CA VAL A 134 -17.00 -12.09 -2.98
C VAL A 134 -17.30 -13.59 -2.83
N ASP A 135 -16.48 -14.27 -2.04
CA ASP A 135 -16.65 -15.67 -1.60
C ASP A 135 -16.89 -16.68 -2.73
N ALA A 136 -16.36 -16.39 -3.92
CA ALA A 136 -16.39 -17.32 -5.03
C ALA A 136 -15.52 -18.56 -4.73
N PRO A 137 -15.88 -19.75 -5.24
CA PRO A 137 -14.97 -20.88 -5.17
C PRO A 137 -13.67 -20.56 -5.92
N ALA A 138 -12.53 -20.98 -5.38
CA ALA A 138 -11.26 -20.86 -6.08
C ALA A 138 -11.27 -21.74 -7.35
N LEU A 139 -10.49 -21.31 -8.35
CA LEU A 139 -10.30 -22.08 -9.57
C LEU A 139 -9.67 -23.44 -9.23
N PRO A 140 -10.29 -24.58 -9.58
CA PRO A 140 -9.74 -25.90 -9.27
C PRO A 140 -8.36 -26.12 -9.90
N GLY A 141 -7.57 -26.99 -9.28
CA GLY A 141 -6.28 -27.42 -9.82
C GLY A 141 -5.14 -27.27 -8.81
N ARG A 142 -3.95 -26.94 -9.33
CA ARG A 142 -2.73 -26.86 -8.53
C ARG A 142 -2.75 -25.66 -7.58
N ALA A 143 -2.07 -25.82 -6.45
CA ALA A 143 -1.75 -24.71 -5.56
C ALA A 143 -0.91 -23.65 -6.28
N ARG A 144 -1.05 -22.41 -5.85
CA ARG A 144 -0.57 -21.19 -6.50
C ARG A 144 0.34 -20.43 -5.56
N PRO A 145 1.43 -19.81 -6.06
CA PRO A 145 2.30 -19.01 -5.21
C PRO A 145 1.50 -17.95 -4.46
N VAL A 146 1.91 -17.71 -3.22
CA VAL A 146 1.30 -16.72 -2.34
C VAL A 146 2.12 -15.43 -2.41
N VAL A 147 1.47 -14.29 -2.55
CA VAL A 147 2.11 -12.98 -2.47
C VAL A 147 1.44 -12.17 -1.37
N LEU A 148 2.19 -11.74 -0.37
CA LEU A 148 1.68 -10.82 0.65
C LEU A 148 1.78 -9.38 0.13
N TYR A 149 0.76 -8.57 0.41
CA TYR A 149 0.74 -7.14 0.11
C TYR A 149 0.59 -6.32 1.40
N SER A 150 1.50 -5.38 1.60
CA SER A 150 1.43 -4.38 2.68
C SER A 150 1.32 -2.97 2.08
N ALA A 151 0.33 -2.20 2.56
CA ALA A 151 0.04 -0.84 2.08
C ALA A 151 1.03 0.20 2.64
N GLY A 152 0.92 1.47 2.22
CA GLY A 152 1.70 2.57 2.78
C GLY A 152 1.44 2.81 4.27
N LEU A 153 2.26 3.68 4.90
CA LEU A 153 2.05 4.10 6.29
C LEU A 153 0.70 4.82 6.42
N GLY A 154 -0.17 4.29 7.26
CA GLY A 154 -1.50 4.87 7.47
C GLY A 154 -2.52 4.55 6.36
N ASP A 155 -2.13 3.84 5.30
CA ASP A 155 -3.07 3.45 4.25
C ASP A 155 -3.75 2.12 4.58
N PRO A 156 -5.02 1.92 4.20
CA PRO A 156 -5.69 0.63 4.35
C PRO A 156 -5.20 -0.38 3.31
N ARG A 157 -5.37 -1.68 3.61
CA ARG A 157 -5.01 -2.81 2.71
C ARG A 157 -5.72 -2.78 1.37
N THR A 158 -6.77 -1.97 1.24
CA THR A 158 -7.55 -1.76 0.03
C THR A 158 -6.86 -0.78 -0.93
N TRP A 159 -5.95 0.09 -0.46
CA TRP A 159 -5.24 1.11 -1.24
C TRP A 159 -4.11 0.56 -2.14
N GLY A 160 -4.43 -0.49 -2.89
CA GLY A 160 -3.56 -1.23 -3.81
C GLY A 160 -4.29 -2.41 -4.46
N THR A 161 -5.62 -2.40 -4.42
CA THR A 161 -6.48 -3.45 -4.96
C THR A 161 -6.26 -3.63 -6.46
N GLY A 162 -5.94 -2.56 -7.20
CA GLY A 162 -5.63 -2.61 -8.62
C GLY A 162 -4.45 -3.53 -8.94
N LEU A 163 -3.36 -3.50 -8.16
CA LEU A 163 -2.22 -4.40 -8.31
C LEU A 163 -2.55 -5.81 -7.81
N VAL A 164 -3.18 -5.90 -6.64
CA VAL A 164 -3.56 -7.16 -5.99
C VAL A 164 -4.48 -8.01 -6.87
N ALA A 165 -5.51 -7.40 -7.45
CA ALA A 165 -6.43 -8.08 -8.36
C ALA A 165 -5.75 -8.49 -9.67
N ASP A 166 -4.79 -7.70 -10.16
CA ASP A 166 -4.02 -8.03 -11.35
C ASP A 166 -3.14 -9.27 -11.13
N LEU A 167 -2.38 -9.32 -10.02
CA LEU A 167 -1.62 -10.50 -9.62
C LEU A 167 -2.52 -11.73 -9.44
N ALA A 168 -3.67 -11.58 -8.76
CA ALA A 168 -4.63 -12.67 -8.63
C ALA A 168 -5.12 -13.16 -10.01
N SER A 169 -5.45 -12.25 -10.94
CA SER A 169 -5.87 -12.60 -12.31
C SER A 169 -4.78 -13.32 -13.12
N ARG A 170 -3.51 -13.16 -12.75
CA ARG A 170 -2.34 -13.83 -13.34
C ARG A 170 -2.03 -15.19 -12.73
N GLY A 171 -2.77 -15.60 -11.72
CA GLY A 171 -2.69 -16.94 -11.17
C GLY A 171 -2.02 -17.05 -9.80
N TYR A 172 -1.84 -15.94 -9.09
CA TYR A 172 -1.34 -15.88 -7.70
C TYR A 172 -2.49 -15.95 -6.68
N VAL A 173 -2.21 -16.38 -5.45
CA VAL A 173 -3.05 -16.00 -4.31
C VAL A 173 -2.39 -14.80 -3.63
N VAL A 174 -3.10 -13.68 -3.53
CA VAL A 174 -2.55 -12.46 -2.93
C VAL A 174 -3.23 -12.21 -1.59
N VAL A 175 -2.45 -11.94 -0.55
CA VAL A 175 -2.93 -11.73 0.82
C VAL A 175 -2.65 -10.28 1.21
N THR A 176 -3.68 -9.46 1.31
CA THR A 176 -3.55 -8.07 1.79
C THR A 176 -3.74 -8.03 3.30
N VAL A 177 -3.01 -7.16 3.99
CA VAL A 177 -3.03 -7.07 5.46
C VAL A 177 -3.36 -5.65 5.91
N ASP A 178 -4.40 -5.49 6.73
CA ASP A 178 -4.61 -4.27 7.51
C ASP A 178 -3.83 -4.39 8.82
N HIS A 179 -2.94 -3.44 9.05
CA HIS A 179 -2.25 -3.28 10.33
C HIS A 179 -3.12 -2.41 11.25
N THR A 180 -3.95 -3.04 12.07
CA THR A 180 -4.99 -2.37 12.88
C THR A 180 -4.43 -1.24 13.75
N TRP A 181 -5.20 -0.15 13.90
CA TRP A 181 -4.80 1.11 14.58
C TRP A 181 -3.66 1.89 13.92
N GLU A 182 -2.99 1.31 12.93
CA GLU A 182 -2.01 1.97 12.08
C GLU A 182 -2.66 2.46 10.78
N ALA A 183 -3.29 1.53 10.06
CA ALA A 183 -4.09 1.82 8.87
C ALA A 183 -5.18 2.85 9.19
N SER A 184 -5.54 3.67 8.19
CA SER A 184 -6.50 4.77 8.33
C SER A 184 -7.78 4.31 9.02
N GLU A 185 -8.32 3.18 8.56
CA GLU A 185 -9.43 2.50 9.19
C GLU A 185 -9.44 0.99 8.91
N VAL A 186 -9.93 0.22 9.88
CA VAL A 186 -10.15 -1.21 9.75
C VAL A 186 -11.53 -1.55 10.30
N SER A 187 -12.43 -2.04 9.45
CA SER A 187 -13.74 -2.56 9.88
C SER A 187 -13.58 -3.97 10.46
N LEU A 188 -13.85 -4.12 11.76
CA LEU A 188 -13.80 -5.39 12.48
C LEU A 188 -15.17 -6.10 12.48
N PRO A 189 -15.21 -7.44 12.63
CA PRO A 189 -16.46 -8.20 12.54
C PRO A 189 -17.49 -7.90 13.63
N ASP A 190 -17.08 -7.31 14.76
CA ASP A 190 -17.96 -6.90 15.85
C ASP A 190 -18.66 -5.55 15.60
N GLY A 191 -18.37 -4.92 14.46
CA GLY A 191 -18.89 -3.61 14.07
C GLY A 191 -18.03 -2.44 14.53
N GLU A 192 -16.90 -2.68 15.21
CA GLU A 192 -15.93 -1.63 15.52
C GLU A 192 -15.21 -1.18 14.25
N LEU A 193 -15.13 0.14 14.05
CA LEU A 193 -14.23 0.75 13.09
C LEU A 193 -12.97 1.20 13.83
N ALA A 194 -11.91 0.41 13.73
CA ALA A 194 -10.62 0.74 14.33
C ALA A 194 -9.90 1.81 13.50
N THR A 195 -9.92 3.05 13.96
CA THR A 195 -9.29 4.19 13.27
C THR A 195 -7.85 4.41 13.71
N SER A 196 -7.03 4.95 12.81
CA SER A 196 -5.59 5.16 13.08
C SER A 196 -5.34 6.03 14.32
N VAL A 197 -4.32 5.67 15.11
CA VAL A 197 -3.85 6.49 16.25
C VAL A 197 -2.96 7.66 15.83
N PHE A 198 -2.50 7.67 14.57
CA PHE A 198 -1.52 8.65 14.08
C PHE A 198 -1.99 10.10 14.10
N PRO A 199 -3.25 10.45 13.77
CA PRO A 199 -3.72 11.83 13.86
C PRO A 199 -3.56 12.43 15.25
N GLU A 200 -3.77 11.64 16.31
CA GLU A 200 -3.59 12.09 17.69
C GLU A 200 -2.10 12.17 18.07
N LEU A 201 -1.29 11.16 17.70
CA LEU A 201 0.16 11.19 17.95
C LEU A 201 0.84 12.37 17.25
N ALA A 202 0.41 12.72 16.04
CA ALA A 202 0.94 13.83 15.26
C ALA A 202 0.70 15.21 15.90
N LYS A 203 -0.17 15.33 16.91
CA LYS A 203 -0.38 16.58 17.66
C LYS A 203 0.75 16.86 18.65
N ASP A 204 1.55 15.86 19.03
CA ASP A 204 2.69 16.05 19.91
C ASP A 204 3.88 16.67 19.14
N PRO A 205 4.30 17.92 19.45
CA PRO A 205 5.44 18.54 18.79
C PRO A 205 6.79 17.87 19.13
N ASN A 206 6.83 17.00 20.15
CA ASN A 206 8.03 16.28 20.58
C ASN A 206 8.01 14.80 20.14
N LEU A 207 7.11 14.42 19.23
CA LEU A 207 7.03 13.06 18.71
C LEU A 207 8.37 12.65 18.07
N ASP A 208 8.99 11.59 18.60
CA ASP A 208 10.13 10.93 17.96
C ASP A 208 9.62 10.11 16.76
N VAL A 209 9.63 10.73 15.58
CA VAL A 209 9.20 10.11 14.31
C VAL A 209 10.05 8.87 14.00
N GLY A 210 11.35 8.90 14.30
CA GLY A 210 12.24 7.76 14.07
C GLY A 210 11.83 6.55 14.92
N ALA A 211 11.50 6.76 16.19
CA ALA A 211 11.00 5.71 17.08
C ALA A 211 9.63 5.19 16.64
N LEU A 212 8.74 6.08 16.19
CA LEU A 212 7.42 5.69 15.66
C LEU A 212 7.57 4.78 14.44
N LEU A 213 8.43 5.14 13.48
CA LEU A 213 8.66 4.34 12.28
C LEU A 213 9.33 3.00 12.58
N ARG A 214 10.30 2.96 13.52
CA ARG A 214 10.90 1.69 13.99
C ARG A 214 9.85 0.78 14.63
N LYS A 215 9.00 1.33 15.49
CA LYS A 215 7.90 0.59 16.12
C LYS A 215 6.90 0.07 15.09
N MET A 216 6.57 0.89 14.09
CA MET A 216 5.71 0.51 12.98
C MET A 216 6.28 -0.67 12.19
N ILE A 217 7.52 -0.58 11.70
CA ILE A 217 8.14 -1.66 10.94
C ILE A 217 8.23 -2.95 11.76
N GLY A 218 8.65 -2.88 13.03
CA GLY A 218 8.68 -4.05 13.92
C GLY A 218 7.30 -4.70 14.09
N THR A 219 6.27 -3.88 14.31
CA THR A 219 4.88 -4.34 14.41
C THR A 219 4.42 -5.05 13.13
N ARG A 220 4.72 -4.47 11.96
CA ARG A 220 4.29 -5.05 10.67
C ARG A 220 5.04 -6.34 10.32
N VAL A 221 6.30 -6.47 10.73
CA VAL A 221 7.06 -7.74 10.60
C VAL A 221 6.45 -8.83 11.46
N ASP A 222 6.10 -8.52 12.72
CA ASP A 222 5.42 -9.47 13.61
C ASP A 222 4.03 -9.86 13.09
N ASP A 223 3.26 -8.88 12.58
CA ASP A 223 1.99 -9.12 11.91
C ASP A 223 2.16 -10.04 10.69
N THR A 224 3.19 -9.81 9.88
CA THR A 224 3.49 -10.62 8.69
C THR A 224 3.81 -12.07 9.07
N ARG A 225 4.66 -12.27 10.08
CA ARG A 225 4.99 -13.61 10.61
C ARG A 225 3.76 -14.34 11.12
N PHE A 226 2.91 -13.64 11.87
CA PHE A 226 1.65 -14.18 12.36
C PHE A 226 0.70 -14.54 11.21
N VAL A 227 0.55 -13.69 10.20
CA VAL A 227 -0.26 -14.00 9.01
C VAL A 227 0.26 -15.25 8.30
N LEU A 228 1.58 -15.38 8.11
CA LEU A 228 2.19 -16.57 7.51
C LEU A 228 1.88 -17.86 8.31
N ASP A 229 1.88 -17.79 9.65
CA ASP A 229 1.49 -18.91 10.52
C ASP A 229 0.01 -19.25 10.37
N GLN A 230 -0.85 -18.24 10.27
CA GLN A 230 -2.29 -18.44 10.07
C GLN A 230 -2.61 -19.01 8.68
N LEU A 231 -1.88 -18.62 7.64
CA LEU A 231 -2.06 -19.20 6.29
C LEU A 231 -1.83 -20.71 6.28
N ALA A 232 -0.90 -21.23 7.08
CA ALA A 232 -0.70 -22.67 7.25
C ALA A 232 -1.94 -23.38 7.83
N ARG A 233 -2.61 -22.74 8.80
CA ARG A 233 -3.86 -23.25 9.38
C ARG A 233 -5.02 -23.16 8.39
N LEU A 234 -5.13 -22.02 7.72
CA LEU A 234 -6.16 -21.72 6.73
C LEU A 234 -6.16 -22.68 5.53
N LYS A 235 -5.01 -23.25 5.17
CA LYS A 235 -4.89 -24.29 4.13
C LYS A 235 -5.87 -25.46 4.34
N SER A 236 -6.12 -25.81 5.60
CA SER A 236 -7.03 -26.90 6.00
C SER A 236 -8.40 -26.42 6.50
N SER A 237 -8.64 -25.10 6.51
CA SER A 237 -9.87 -24.55 7.06
C SER A 237 -11.09 -24.89 6.21
N ARG A 238 -12.19 -25.26 6.88
CA ARG A 238 -13.50 -25.43 6.27
C ARG A 238 -14.35 -24.15 6.27
N THR A 239 -13.85 -23.07 6.87
CA THR A 239 -14.55 -21.78 6.93
C THR A 239 -14.29 -20.91 5.70
N LEU A 240 -13.25 -21.20 4.93
CA LEU A 240 -12.97 -20.51 3.68
C LEU A 240 -13.90 -20.99 2.55
N PRO A 241 -14.15 -20.15 1.52
CA PRO A 241 -14.84 -20.58 0.33
C PRO A 241 -14.18 -21.81 -0.32
N PRO A 242 -14.95 -22.64 -1.07
CA PRO A 242 -14.43 -23.90 -1.60
C PRO A 242 -13.14 -23.73 -2.40
N GLY A 243 -12.13 -24.51 -2.06
CA GLY A 243 -10.84 -24.56 -2.76
C GLY A 243 -9.85 -23.45 -2.38
N VAL A 244 -10.24 -22.40 -1.66
CA VAL A 244 -9.33 -21.27 -1.33
C VAL A 244 -8.15 -21.73 -0.49
N GLY A 245 -8.39 -22.49 0.59
CA GLY A 245 -7.30 -23.04 1.41
C GLY A 245 -6.38 -23.98 0.61
N ALA A 246 -6.95 -24.82 -0.25
CA ALA A 246 -6.18 -25.73 -1.10
C ALA A 246 -5.32 -25.00 -2.15
N ALA A 247 -5.73 -23.80 -2.57
CA ALA A 247 -5.03 -22.98 -3.55
C ALA A 247 -3.73 -22.36 -2.99
N LEU A 248 -3.54 -22.31 -1.66
CA LEU A 248 -2.36 -21.73 -1.04
C LEU A 248 -1.11 -22.62 -1.23
N ASP A 249 -0.15 -22.17 -2.03
CA ASP A 249 1.18 -22.77 -2.09
C ASP A 249 2.15 -22.02 -1.16
N LEU A 250 2.30 -22.56 0.05
CA LEU A 250 3.16 -21.99 1.09
C LEU A 250 4.64 -22.35 0.92
N GLY A 251 4.99 -23.10 -0.13
CA GLY A 251 6.39 -23.32 -0.52
C GLY A 251 6.93 -22.23 -1.45
N ARG A 252 6.07 -21.35 -1.96
CA ARG A 252 6.42 -20.28 -2.91
C ARG A 252 5.74 -18.99 -2.49
N ILE A 253 6.39 -18.27 -1.60
CA ILE A 253 5.87 -17.04 -0.99
C ILE A 253 6.72 -15.86 -1.43
N GLY A 254 6.08 -14.78 -1.88
CA GLY A 254 6.72 -13.48 -2.05
C GLY A 254 6.00 -12.39 -1.26
N MET A 255 6.59 -11.21 -1.21
CA MET A 255 5.97 -10.05 -0.57
C MET A 255 6.22 -8.77 -1.38
N VAL A 256 5.20 -7.93 -1.53
CA VAL A 256 5.31 -6.63 -2.17
C VAL A 256 4.65 -5.58 -1.28
N GLY A 257 5.16 -4.36 -1.31
CA GLY A 257 4.46 -3.27 -0.67
C GLY A 257 4.89 -1.92 -1.19
N HIS A 258 4.08 -0.93 -0.86
CA HIS A 258 4.32 0.48 -1.19
C HIS A 258 4.76 1.24 0.06
N SER A 259 5.71 2.18 -0.09
CA SER A 259 6.15 3.05 1.00
C SER A 259 6.54 2.25 2.25
N GLY A 260 5.97 2.54 3.43
CA GLY A 260 6.17 1.75 4.65
C GLY A 260 5.91 0.23 4.47
N GLY A 261 4.99 -0.16 3.58
CA GLY A 261 4.77 -1.54 3.20
C GLY A 261 5.90 -2.15 2.35
N GLY A 262 6.56 -1.35 1.52
CA GLY A 262 7.75 -1.77 0.77
C GLY A 262 8.96 -1.98 1.68
N SER A 263 9.14 -1.09 2.65
CA SER A 263 10.12 -1.26 3.73
C SER A 263 9.84 -2.52 4.55
N THR A 264 8.57 -2.74 4.89
CA THR A 264 8.12 -3.96 5.58
C THR A 264 8.39 -5.21 4.74
N ALA A 265 8.17 -5.18 3.42
CA ALA A 265 8.37 -6.33 2.55
C ALA A 265 9.82 -6.84 2.61
N LEU A 266 10.80 -5.94 2.55
CA LEU A 266 12.21 -6.32 2.61
C LEU A 266 12.63 -6.69 4.04
N GLN A 267 12.18 -5.98 5.06
CA GLN A 267 12.50 -6.32 6.44
C GLN A 267 11.90 -7.67 6.86
N ALA A 268 10.64 -7.94 6.52
CA ALA A 268 10.01 -9.22 6.77
C ALA A 268 10.70 -10.35 6.00
N MET A 269 11.16 -10.09 4.78
CA MET A 269 11.96 -11.07 4.03
C MET A 269 13.30 -11.35 4.72
N HIS A 270 14.00 -10.33 5.21
CA HIS A 270 15.22 -10.49 6.00
C HIS A 270 14.97 -11.34 7.25
N ASP A 271 13.87 -11.09 7.97
CA ASP A 271 13.58 -11.72 9.26
C ASP A 271 12.88 -13.08 9.15
N ASP A 272 12.19 -13.37 8.05
CA ASP A 272 11.46 -14.62 7.85
C ASP A 272 11.92 -15.37 6.59
N PRO A 273 12.50 -16.58 6.74
CA PRO A 273 13.05 -17.33 5.62
C PRO A 273 11.97 -17.88 4.67
N ARG A 274 10.68 -17.84 5.05
CA ARG A 274 9.58 -18.30 4.19
C ARG A 274 9.37 -17.40 2.98
N ILE A 275 9.71 -16.11 3.07
CA ILE A 275 9.53 -15.16 1.97
C ILE A 275 10.69 -15.30 0.98
N ALA A 276 10.44 -15.88 -0.19
CA ALA A 276 11.49 -16.21 -1.15
C ALA A 276 11.92 -15.03 -2.03
N ALA A 277 11.06 -14.03 -2.23
CA ALA A 277 11.34 -12.87 -3.09
C ALA A 277 10.49 -11.68 -2.66
N ALA A 278 11.01 -10.45 -2.76
CA ALA A 278 10.26 -9.26 -2.38
C ALA A 278 10.43 -8.03 -3.28
N VAL A 279 9.40 -7.20 -3.34
CA VAL A 279 9.39 -5.94 -4.09
C VAL A 279 9.13 -4.77 -3.15
N ASN A 280 10.00 -3.76 -3.21
CA ASN A 280 9.83 -2.51 -2.50
C ASN A 280 9.48 -1.40 -3.49
N MET A 281 8.24 -0.91 -3.43
CA MET A 281 7.78 0.22 -4.23
C MET A 281 7.88 1.50 -3.41
N ASP A 282 8.95 2.25 -3.64
CA ASP A 282 9.18 3.58 -3.05
C ASP A 282 9.21 3.63 -1.51
N GLY A 283 9.66 2.56 -0.86
CA GLY A 283 9.77 2.46 0.60
C GLY A 283 11.18 2.71 1.12
N GLN A 284 11.34 3.70 2.00
CA GLN A 284 12.64 4.03 2.59
C GLN A 284 13.11 2.97 3.59
N LEU A 285 14.39 2.61 3.54
CA LEU A 285 15.02 1.64 4.46
C LEU A 285 15.90 2.31 5.52
N HIS A 286 15.55 3.54 5.89
CA HIS A 286 16.22 4.31 6.91
C HIS A 286 15.22 5.22 7.64
N PHE A 287 15.61 5.70 8.81
CA PHE A 287 14.82 6.56 9.69
C PHE A 287 15.59 7.83 10.04
N PRO A 288 14.89 8.94 10.32
CA PRO A 288 15.53 10.10 10.93
C PRO A 288 16.02 9.77 12.35
N GLY A 289 16.97 10.56 12.86
CA GLY A 289 17.39 10.48 14.26
C GLY A 289 16.36 11.03 15.24
N PRO A 290 16.62 10.94 16.56
CA PRO A 290 15.63 11.19 17.61
C PRO A 290 15.04 12.62 17.62
N ASP A 291 15.76 13.61 17.08
CA ASP A 291 15.26 14.98 16.95
C ASP A 291 14.41 15.19 15.68
N GLY A 292 14.15 14.12 14.91
CA GLY A 292 13.44 14.10 13.63
C GLY A 292 14.14 14.88 12.51
N ARG A 293 15.37 15.37 12.74
CA ARG A 293 16.01 16.40 11.90
C ARG A 293 17.47 16.11 11.59
N THR A 294 18.15 15.31 12.41
CA THR A 294 19.56 14.96 12.25
C THR A 294 19.74 13.44 12.23
N GLY A 295 20.76 12.97 11.52
CA GLY A 295 21.09 11.55 11.43
C GLY A 295 20.25 10.76 10.42
N VAL A 296 20.83 9.64 10.00
CA VAL A 296 20.19 8.61 9.18
C VAL A 296 20.47 7.28 9.88
N HIS A 297 19.42 6.62 10.36
CA HIS A 297 19.50 5.31 11.00
C HIS A 297 18.99 4.26 10.04
N LEU A 298 19.84 3.34 9.63
CA LEU A 298 19.47 2.28 8.70
C LEU A 298 18.54 1.26 9.39
N THR A 299 17.71 0.61 8.59
CA THR A 299 17.01 -0.62 8.99
C THR A 299 17.98 -1.78 9.06
N ASP A 300 17.66 -2.82 9.83
CA ASP A 300 18.44 -4.05 9.90
C ASP A 300 18.68 -4.66 8.51
N VAL A 301 17.66 -4.71 7.65
CA VAL A 301 17.81 -5.24 6.28
C VAL A 301 18.77 -4.41 5.43
N ALA A 302 18.81 -3.08 5.59
CA ALA A 302 19.76 -2.24 4.88
C ALA A 302 21.21 -2.42 5.38
N GLU A 303 21.39 -2.66 6.69
CA GLU A 303 22.72 -2.88 7.26
C GLU A 303 23.29 -4.26 6.91
N LYS A 304 22.43 -5.28 6.90
CA LYS A 304 22.82 -6.70 6.78
C LYS A 304 22.71 -7.25 5.35
N GLY A 305 21.89 -6.63 4.50
CA GLY A 305 21.67 -7.10 3.14
C GLY A 305 20.68 -8.27 3.04
N LEU A 306 20.38 -8.66 1.79
CA LEU A 306 19.59 -9.83 1.45
C LEU A 306 20.39 -10.82 0.59
N ASP A 307 20.12 -12.11 0.80
CA ASP A 307 20.71 -13.24 0.07
C ASP A 307 19.76 -13.84 -0.99
N ARG A 308 18.55 -13.30 -1.08
CA ARG A 308 17.46 -13.75 -1.92
C ARG A 308 16.98 -12.60 -2.83
N PRO A 309 16.24 -12.90 -3.92
CA PRO A 309 15.88 -11.90 -4.93
C PRO A 309 15.02 -10.75 -4.40
N PHE A 310 15.38 -9.51 -4.74
CA PHE A 310 14.51 -8.35 -4.50
C PHE A 310 14.49 -7.35 -5.66
N LEU A 311 13.41 -6.58 -5.76
CA LEU A 311 13.25 -5.51 -6.75
C LEU A 311 12.95 -4.19 -6.05
N LEU A 312 13.69 -3.15 -6.42
CA LEU A 312 13.45 -1.78 -6.00
C LEU A 312 12.73 -1.03 -7.12
N LEU A 313 11.60 -0.42 -6.81
CA LEU A 313 10.81 0.40 -7.73
C LEU A 313 10.69 1.82 -7.16
N GLY A 314 11.51 2.76 -7.66
CA GLY A 314 11.58 4.14 -7.19
C GLY A 314 10.72 5.13 -7.99
N THR A 315 10.44 6.30 -7.43
CA THR A 315 9.75 7.40 -8.10
C THR A 315 10.69 8.58 -8.37
N ARG A 316 10.34 9.48 -9.31
CA ARG A 316 11.11 10.72 -9.52
C ARG A 316 10.69 11.80 -8.50
N ASN A 317 11.04 11.57 -7.25
CA ASN A 317 10.83 12.49 -6.13
C ASN A 317 12.16 12.89 -5.48
N ASP A 318 12.19 14.02 -4.75
CA ASP A 318 13.41 14.50 -4.06
C ASP A 318 13.89 13.53 -2.96
N ASP A 319 12.95 12.76 -2.39
CA ASP A 319 13.17 11.78 -1.31
C ASP A 319 13.06 10.31 -1.81
N SER A 320 13.06 10.11 -3.14
CA SER A 320 13.01 8.81 -3.83
C SER A 320 14.00 8.79 -5.02
N GLY A 321 13.87 7.82 -5.91
CA GLY A 321 14.64 7.67 -7.14
C GLY A 321 15.53 6.44 -7.09
N PRO A 322 16.62 6.42 -7.89
CA PRO A 322 17.53 5.29 -7.89
C PRO A 322 18.12 5.05 -6.50
N TYR A 323 18.54 3.81 -6.27
CA TYR A 323 19.08 3.30 -5.02
C TYR A 323 20.18 4.22 -4.44
N ARG A 324 21.04 4.79 -5.30
CA ARG A 324 22.14 5.71 -4.93
C ARG A 324 21.69 7.01 -4.27
N GLN A 325 20.43 7.40 -4.46
CA GLN A 325 19.87 8.65 -3.89
C GLN A 325 19.24 8.42 -2.52
N GLN A 326 19.05 7.17 -2.11
CA GLN A 326 18.42 6.81 -0.85
C GLN A 326 19.42 6.05 0.04
N PRO A 327 19.86 6.61 1.18
CA PRO A 327 20.87 5.97 2.04
C PRO A 327 20.56 4.51 2.41
N GLY A 328 19.28 4.20 2.65
CA GLY A 328 18.83 2.84 2.96
C GLY A 328 18.91 1.88 1.77
N TRP A 329 18.57 2.33 0.56
CA TRP A 329 18.69 1.48 -0.64
C TRP A 329 20.15 1.34 -1.07
N ASP A 330 20.95 2.39 -0.97
CA ASP A 330 22.41 2.36 -1.19
C ASP A 330 23.10 1.32 -0.30
N ALA A 331 22.83 1.37 1.00
CA ALA A 331 23.34 0.37 1.93
C ALA A 331 22.86 -1.04 1.58
N LEU A 332 21.55 -1.24 1.37
CA LEU A 332 20.99 -2.54 1.00
C LEU A 332 21.66 -3.10 -0.26
N TRP A 333 21.78 -2.29 -1.32
CA TRP A 333 22.34 -2.67 -2.61
C TRP A 333 23.77 -3.19 -2.46
N HIS A 334 24.60 -2.48 -1.69
CA HIS A 334 26.00 -2.86 -1.49
C HIS A 334 26.22 -3.99 -0.48
N ARG A 335 25.24 -4.27 0.39
CA ARG A 335 25.31 -5.35 1.39
C ARG A 335 24.69 -6.66 0.91
N SER A 336 23.87 -6.62 -0.12
CA SER A 336 23.16 -7.79 -0.62
C SER A 336 24.01 -8.65 -1.56
N THR A 337 23.67 -9.94 -1.60
CA THR A 337 24.30 -10.95 -2.48
C THR A 337 23.27 -11.69 -3.34
N GLY A 338 21.99 -11.63 -2.99
CA GLY A 338 20.90 -12.12 -3.82
C GLY A 338 20.76 -11.30 -5.10
N TRP A 339 20.01 -11.83 -6.08
CA TRP A 339 19.69 -11.06 -7.28
C TRP A 339 18.95 -9.78 -6.91
N HIS A 340 19.31 -8.65 -7.51
CA HIS A 340 18.55 -7.43 -7.35
C HIS A 340 18.61 -6.54 -8.57
N ALA A 341 17.54 -5.77 -8.77
CA ALA A 341 17.44 -4.75 -9.78
C ALA A 341 16.73 -3.51 -9.23
N ASP A 342 17.00 -2.36 -9.85
CA ASP A 342 16.41 -1.08 -9.53
C ASP A 342 15.85 -0.44 -10.80
N PHE A 343 14.58 -0.05 -10.73
CA PHE A 343 13.92 0.73 -11.76
C PHE A 343 13.24 1.93 -11.15
N THR A 344 13.37 3.08 -11.79
CA THR A 344 12.64 4.29 -11.43
C THR A 344 11.57 4.59 -12.47
N LEU A 345 10.31 4.75 -12.02
CA LEU A 345 9.23 5.22 -12.89
C LEU A 345 9.36 6.72 -13.14
N ASP A 346 9.69 7.12 -14.36
CA ASP A 346 9.92 8.51 -14.74
C ASP A 346 8.62 9.33 -14.76
N GLY A 347 8.70 10.57 -14.31
CA GLY A 347 7.55 11.47 -14.17
C GLY A 347 6.58 11.11 -13.05
N SER A 348 6.83 10.05 -12.26
CA SER A 348 5.97 9.65 -11.15
C SER A 348 6.24 10.42 -9.85
N ARG A 349 5.30 10.31 -8.91
CA ARG A 349 5.45 10.74 -7.51
C ARG A 349 5.02 9.60 -6.58
N HIS A 350 5.13 9.84 -5.27
CA HIS A 350 5.04 8.78 -4.26
C HIS A 350 3.79 7.91 -4.39
N GLY A 351 2.61 8.48 -4.67
CA GLY A 351 1.36 7.75 -4.80
C GLY A 351 1.24 6.87 -6.05
N SER A 352 2.16 6.98 -7.02
CA SER A 352 2.02 6.36 -8.34
C SER A 352 2.00 4.83 -8.39
N TYR A 353 2.46 4.18 -7.31
CA TYR A 353 2.42 2.72 -7.18
C TYR A 353 1.15 2.20 -6.49
N THR A 354 0.19 3.08 -6.19
CA THR A 354 -1.07 2.75 -5.52
C THR A 354 -2.27 2.91 -6.44
N ASP A 355 -3.48 2.64 -5.92
CA ASP A 355 -4.70 2.90 -6.67
C ASP A 355 -4.94 4.41 -6.91
N ALA A 356 -4.20 5.30 -6.24
CA ALA A 356 -4.23 6.74 -6.48
C ALA A 356 -4.00 7.09 -7.96
N GLU A 357 -3.02 6.44 -8.59
CA GLU A 357 -2.66 6.64 -10.00
C GLU A 357 -3.86 6.44 -10.93
N SER A 358 -4.77 5.52 -10.58
CA SER A 358 -5.96 5.24 -11.39
C SER A 358 -7.21 6.00 -10.96
N LEU A 359 -7.38 6.25 -9.66
CA LEU A 359 -8.61 6.81 -9.10
C LEU A 359 -8.59 8.34 -9.06
N LEU A 360 -7.49 8.95 -8.62
CA LEU A 360 -7.44 10.40 -8.39
C LEU A 360 -7.63 11.24 -9.67
N PRO A 361 -7.10 10.85 -10.87
CA PRO A 361 -7.39 11.61 -12.09
C PRO A 361 -8.89 11.72 -12.40
N GLN A 362 -9.64 10.63 -12.22
CA GLN A 362 -11.10 10.61 -12.43
C GLN A 362 -11.81 11.55 -11.45
N LEU A 363 -11.33 11.62 -10.20
CA LEU A 363 -11.87 12.49 -9.17
C LEU A 363 -11.51 13.96 -9.40
N ALA A 364 -10.32 14.24 -9.93
CA ALA A 364 -9.89 15.58 -10.32
C ALA A 364 -10.75 16.14 -11.47
N ASP A 365 -11.09 15.32 -12.47
CA ASP A 365 -12.00 15.69 -13.56
C ASP A 365 -13.41 16.07 -13.05
N GLN A 366 -13.79 15.60 -11.86
CA GLN A 366 -15.05 15.90 -11.19
C GLN A 366 -14.93 17.00 -10.12
N GLY A 367 -13.74 17.61 -9.95
CA GLY A 367 -13.49 18.66 -8.97
C GLY A 367 -13.53 18.20 -7.50
N ALA A 368 -13.22 16.92 -7.24
CA ALA A 368 -13.03 16.40 -5.88
C ALA A 368 -11.56 16.48 -5.42
N ILE A 369 -10.63 16.73 -6.34
CA ILE A 369 -9.19 16.87 -6.09
C ILE A 369 -8.66 18.03 -6.93
N SER A 370 -7.79 18.86 -6.36
CA SER A 370 -7.14 19.95 -7.09
C SER A 370 -6.04 19.41 -8.02
N ALA A 371 -5.77 20.12 -9.12
CA ALA A 371 -4.68 19.74 -10.03
C ALA A 371 -3.30 19.72 -9.35
N ASP A 372 -3.09 20.58 -8.35
CA ASP A 372 -1.84 20.65 -7.59
C ASP A 372 -1.71 19.46 -6.63
N ALA A 373 -2.79 19.07 -5.94
CA ALA A 373 -2.82 17.86 -5.11
C ALA A 373 -2.57 16.61 -5.96
N LEU A 374 -3.25 16.50 -7.12
CA LEU A 374 -3.06 15.39 -8.06
C LEU A 374 -1.60 15.30 -8.53
N ARG A 375 -1.02 16.39 -9.04
CA ARG A 375 0.38 16.39 -9.49
C ARG A 375 1.37 16.17 -8.37
N GLY A 376 1.06 16.62 -7.15
CA GLY A 376 1.88 16.38 -5.97
C GLY A 376 1.97 14.90 -5.61
N ASP A 377 0.86 14.17 -5.75
CA ASP A 377 0.75 12.77 -5.36
C ASP A 377 1.22 11.77 -6.45
N ILE A 378 0.80 11.98 -7.70
CA ILE A 378 1.07 11.03 -8.80
C ILE A 378 1.99 11.58 -9.91
N GLY A 379 2.34 12.87 -9.87
CA GLY A 379 3.28 13.47 -10.82
C GLY A 379 2.67 13.78 -12.18
N ALA A 380 3.47 13.57 -13.23
CA ALA A 380 3.16 13.89 -14.63
C ALA A 380 3.21 12.67 -15.56
N VAL A 381 3.55 11.49 -15.03
CA VAL A 381 3.46 10.23 -15.77
C VAL A 381 2.02 9.99 -16.20
N ARG A 382 1.84 9.28 -17.33
CA ARG A 382 0.50 8.97 -17.82
C ARG A 382 -0.13 7.87 -16.96
N PRO A 383 -1.31 8.08 -16.35
CA PRO A 383 -1.92 7.13 -15.42
C PRO A 383 -2.04 5.68 -15.90
N ASP A 384 -2.53 5.47 -17.13
CA ASP A 384 -2.68 4.14 -17.72
C ASP A 384 -1.33 3.42 -17.88
N ARG A 385 -0.26 4.19 -18.12
CA ARG A 385 1.09 3.70 -18.31
C ARG A 385 1.76 3.34 -17.01
N ALA A 386 1.68 4.20 -16.01
CA ALA A 386 2.18 3.92 -14.66
C ALA A 386 1.52 2.66 -14.06
N VAL A 387 0.20 2.53 -14.18
CA VAL A 387 -0.53 1.33 -13.74
C VAL A 387 -0.07 0.07 -14.48
N LEU A 388 0.04 0.14 -15.82
CA LEU A 388 0.47 -1.00 -16.63
C LEU A 388 1.92 -1.40 -16.33
N ALA A 389 2.83 -0.43 -16.21
CA ALA A 389 4.23 -0.65 -15.90
C ALA A 389 4.38 -1.31 -14.53
N THR A 390 3.74 -0.76 -13.49
CA THR A 390 3.75 -1.33 -12.12
C THR A 390 3.29 -2.78 -12.11
N ARG A 391 2.12 -3.06 -12.69
CA ARG A 391 1.57 -4.43 -12.78
C ARG A 391 2.52 -5.37 -13.52
N THR A 392 3.11 -4.93 -14.62
CA THR A 392 3.95 -5.77 -15.47
C THR A 392 5.30 -6.09 -14.80
N TYR A 393 5.97 -5.10 -14.21
CA TYR A 393 7.26 -5.30 -13.55
C TYR A 393 7.14 -6.15 -12.28
N VAL A 394 6.11 -5.90 -11.45
CA VAL A 394 5.84 -6.73 -10.27
C VAL A 394 5.51 -8.17 -10.67
N ALA A 395 4.69 -8.36 -11.72
CA ALA A 395 4.36 -9.70 -12.20
C ALA A 395 5.58 -10.43 -12.80
N SER A 396 6.38 -9.77 -13.64
CA SER A 396 7.61 -10.34 -14.22
C SER A 396 8.56 -10.80 -13.12
N PHE A 397 8.73 -10.01 -12.05
CA PHE A 397 9.56 -10.38 -10.91
C PHE A 397 9.07 -11.64 -10.20
N PHE A 398 7.79 -11.71 -9.82
CA PHE A 398 7.26 -12.89 -9.16
C PHE A 398 7.18 -14.11 -10.10
N ASP A 399 7.01 -13.89 -11.40
CA ASP A 399 7.03 -14.96 -12.41
C ASP A 399 8.40 -15.63 -12.44
N ARG A 400 9.46 -14.82 -12.46
CA ARG A 400 10.85 -15.30 -12.45
C ARG A 400 11.13 -16.10 -11.18
N TRP A 401 10.84 -15.53 -10.01
CA TRP A 401 11.33 -16.09 -8.75
C TRP A 401 10.37 -17.06 -8.04
N LEU A 402 9.08 -17.01 -8.33
CA LEU A 402 8.08 -17.93 -7.75
C LEU A 402 7.49 -18.92 -8.77
N ARG A 403 7.68 -18.70 -10.08
CA ARG A 403 7.16 -19.59 -11.12
C ARG A 403 8.23 -20.14 -12.06
N GLY A 404 9.47 -19.66 -11.96
CA GLY A 404 10.57 -20.08 -12.82
C GLY A 404 10.38 -19.65 -14.28
N HIS A 405 9.65 -18.57 -14.52
CA HIS A 405 9.37 -18.03 -15.84
C HIS A 405 10.02 -16.64 -15.99
N ASP A 406 11.11 -16.58 -16.75
CA ASP A 406 11.84 -15.35 -17.03
C ASP A 406 11.45 -14.82 -18.41
N ASP A 407 10.83 -13.63 -18.45
CA ASP A 407 10.48 -12.93 -19.68
C ASP A 407 11.55 -11.91 -20.11
N HIS A 408 12.67 -11.85 -19.38
CA HIS A 408 13.80 -10.94 -19.60
C HIS A 408 13.46 -9.45 -19.48
N LEU A 409 12.27 -9.08 -18.98
CA LEU A 409 11.89 -7.67 -18.81
C LEU A 409 12.78 -6.96 -17.79
N LEU A 410 13.28 -7.68 -16.78
CA LEU A 410 14.07 -7.14 -15.68
C LEU A 410 15.57 -7.10 -15.97
N ASP A 411 16.00 -7.50 -17.17
CA ASP A 411 17.42 -7.55 -17.54
C ASP A 411 17.95 -6.18 -18.03
N GLY A 412 17.08 -5.18 -18.21
CA GLY A 412 17.49 -3.83 -18.58
C GLY A 412 16.34 -2.93 -19.07
N PRO A 413 16.67 -1.86 -19.82
CA PRO A 413 15.68 -0.96 -20.39
C PRO A 413 14.74 -1.65 -21.38
N SER A 414 13.46 -1.28 -21.38
CA SER A 414 12.45 -1.83 -22.29
C SER A 414 11.82 -0.74 -23.16
N ALA A 415 11.86 -0.90 -24.48
CA ALA A 415 11.19 0.02 -25.40
C ALA A 415 9.66 0.02 -25.25
N SER A 416 9.10 -1.04 -24.67
CA SER A 416 7.68 -1.14 -24.35
C SER A 416 7.29 -0.35 -23.10
N PHE A 417 8.26 0.04 -22.27
CA PHE A 417 8.09 0.80 -21.03
C PHE A 417 9.19 1.85 -20.90
N PRO A 418 9.25 2.86 -21.80
CA PRO A 418 10.26 3.90 -21.74
C PRO A 418 10.22 4.72 -20.44
N GLU A 419 9.08 4.73 -19.75
CA GLU A 419 8.93 5.35 -18.43
C GLU A 419 9.62 4.57 -17.30
N MET A 420 9.99 3.30 -17.49
CA MET A 420 10.68 2.51 -16.48
C MET A 420 12.19 2.56 -16.73
N VAL A 421 12.85 3.49 -16.05
CA VAL A 421 14.29 3.74 -16.19
C VAL A 421 15.05 2.71 -15.37
N HIS A 422 15.83 1.87 -16.03
CA HIS A 422 16.74 0.93 -15.37
C HIS A 422 17.94 1.69 -14.79
N GLU A 423 18.28 1.42 -13.52
CA GLU A 423 19.34 2.08 -12.78
C GLU A 423 20.43 1.03 -12.47
N PRO A 424 21.42 0.83 -13.38
CA PRO A 424 22.40 -0.25 -13.29
C PRO A 424 23.43 -0.05 -12.18
#